data_AF-A0A965LRW8-F1
#
_entry.id   AF-A0A965LRW8-F1
#
_cell.length_a   1.000
_cell.length_b   1.000
_cell.length_c   1.000
_cell.angle_alpha   90.00
_cell.angle_beta   90.00
_cell.angle_gamma   90.00
#
_symmetry.space_group_name_H-M   'P 1'
#
loop_
_entity.id
_entity.type
_entity.pdbx_description
1 polymer ?
#
loop_
_entity_poly.entity_id
_entity_poly.type
_entity_poly.pdbx_seq_one_letter_code
_entity_poly.pdbx_strand_id
1 'polypeptide(L)'
;MTPREPVSSSLSPAAKKKFIAVFGPFTSGLSLKRSIEYLRRVIPWSTCQPPEETGKHRPCFNVHLHKCPGVCTGAIGKTEYRKIVRRLVLFFEGKKPQLIRQLKVEMRRAAKEQRFEDAAALRNNVFALEHIRDVSIITKEDVELPFAEVKPQGYFDLNGRIEAYDISNISGTSSVASMVVFEEGKPAKALYRKFKIKTVTGANDFASMEEVLRRRLARRGTRGWDLPVIMIIDGGEGQVSRVQKVMDELGIQVPMIGIAKGFDRKQDRLVYDRGNVELHRAAMRGKEIFQCARDEAHRFAVSYHRVLRSKRMGLG
;
A
#
# COMPACT_ATOMS: atom_id res chain seq x y z
N MET A 1 12.33 -27.91 21.37
CA MET A 1 11.55 -28.00 20.12
C MET A 1 12.39 -27.39 19.01
N THR A 2 12.83 -28.20 18.06
CA THR A 2 13.70 -27.76 16.97
C THR A 2 12.99 -26.72 16.08
N PRO A 3 13.64 -25.60 15.72
CA PRO A 3 13.06 -24.60 14.84
C PRO A 3 12.72 -25.25 13.49
N ARG A 4 11.46 -25.15 13.06
CA ARG A 4 11.06 -25.60 11.72
C ARG A 4 11.71 -24.66 10.70
N GLU A 5 12.48 -25.24 9.79
CA GLU A 5 13.17 -24.52 8.71
C GLU A 5 12.18 -23.61 7.94
N PRO A 6 12.45 -22.30 7.79
CA PRO A 6 11.47 -21.34 7.23
C PRO A 6 11.32 -21.45 5.71
N VAL A 7 12.26 -22.11 5.02
CA VAL A 7 12.30 -22.21 3.57
C VAL A 7 12.79 -23.59 3.18
N SER A 8 11.86 -24.53 3.03
CA SER A 8 12.13 -25.77 2.30
C SER A 8 11.51 -25.66 0.91
N SER A 9 12.33 -25.59 -0.14
CA SER A 9 11.90 -26.07 -1.47
C SER A 9 11.48 -27.54 -1.39
N SER A 10 11.98 -28.26 -0.37
CA SER A 10 11.61 -29.61 0.02
C SER A 10 10.49 -29.65 1.05
N LEU A 11 9.24 -29.53 0.57
CA LEU A 11 8.03 -29.81 1.35
C LEU A 11 8.22 -31.01 2.32
N SER A 12 7.64 -30.94 3.53
CA SER A 12 7.62 -32.09 4.44
C SER A 12 7.00 -33.32 3.76
N PRO A 13 7.32 -34.57 4.13
CA PRO A 13 6.74 -35.75 3.50
C PRO A 13 5.20 -35.75 3.45
N ALA A 14 4.56 -35.17 4.47
CA ALA A 14 3.12 -34.96 4.52
C ALA A 14 2.64 -33.83 3.58
N ALA A 15 3.38 -32.73 3.47
CA ALA A 15 3.06 -31.63 2.57
C ALA A 15 3.32 -32.00 1.08
N LYS A 16 4.35 -32.81 0.78
CA LYS A 16 4.63 -33.38 -0.55
C LYS A 16 3.48 -34.23 -1.08
N LYS A 17 2.73 -34.88 -0.20
CA LYS A 17 1.52 -35.63 -0.57
C LYS A 17 0.37 -34.72 -1.02
N LYS A 18 0.36 -33.44 -0.62
CA LYS A 18 -0.80 -32.52 -0.81
C LYS A 18 -0.52 -31.33 -1.72
N PHE A 19 0.72 -30.83 -1.77
CA PHE A 19 1.09 -29.63 -2.50
C PHE A 19 2.29 -29.88 -3.41
N ILE A 20 2.33 -29.18 -4.54
CA ILE A 20 3.46 -29.24 -5.50
C ILE A 20 4.59 -28.30 -5.05
N ALA A 21 4.23 -27.12 -4.56
CA ALA A 21 5.14 -26.12 -4.01
C ALA A 21 4.40 -25.25 -2.99
N VAL A 22 5.11 -24.73 -2.00
CA VAL A 22 4.61 -23.77 -1.01
C VAL A 22 5.57 -22.58 -1.02
N PHE A 23 5.00 -21.37 -1.13
CA PHE A 23 5.75 -20.12 -1.21
C PHE A 23 5.37 -19.23 -0.04
N GLY A 24 6.38 -18.57 0.53
CA GLY A 24 6.28 -17.74 1.71
C GLY A 24 7.37 -18.10 2.74
N PRO A 25 7.36 -17.50 3.93
CA PRO A 25 6.46 -16.42 4.34
C PRO A 25 6.66 -15.15 3.50
N PHE A 26 5.55 -14.47 3.19
CA PHE A 26 5.58 -13.21 2.46
C PHE A 26 5.59 -12.03 3.43
N THR A 27 6.27 -10.95 3.07
CA THR A 27 6.38 -9.74 3.89
C THR A 27 5.06 -9.02 4.13
N SER A 28 4.06 -9.22 3.27
CA SER A 28 2.72 -8.61 3.41
C SER A 28 1.64 -9.40 2.67
N GLY A 29 0.61 -9.85 3.39
CA GLY A 29 -0.56 -10.52 2.81
C GLY A 29 -1.39 -9.64 1.86
N LEU A 30 -1.45 -8.31 2.10
CA LEU A 30 -2.16 -7.37 1.23
C LEU A 30 -1.39 -7.12 -0.08
N SER A 31 -0.06 -7.00 -0.01
CA SER A 31 0.81 -6.91 -1.19
C SER A 31 0.68 -8.18 -2.03
N LEU A 32 0.73 -9.35 -1.37
CA LEU A 32 0.51 -10.64 -2.00
C LEU A 32 -0.88 -10.67 -2.69
N LYS A 33 -1.95 -10.24 -2.02
CA LYS A 33 -3.30 -10.22 -2.60
C LYS A 33 -3.40 -9.33 -3.85
N ARG A 34 -2.83 -8.12 -3.80
CA ARG A 34 -2.79 -7.21 -4.96
C ARG A 34 -1.97 -7.81 -6.11
N SER A 35 -0.80 -8.38 -5.81
CA SER A 35 0.04 -9.04 -6.82
C SER A 35 -0.63 -10.27 -7.41
N ILE A 36 -1.35 -11.07 -6.61
CA ILE A 36 -2.18 -12.18 -7.07
C ILE A 36 -3.26 -11.68 -8.04
N GLU A 37 -3.93 -10.56 -7.75
CA GLU A 37 -4.95 -9.98 -8.64
C GLU A 37 -4.39 -9.56 -10.00
N TYR A 38 -3.19 -8.96 -10.03
CA TYR A 38 -2.50 -8.63 -11.28
C TYR A 38 -2.00 -9.89 -12.00
N LEU A 39 -1.35 -10.80 -11.27
CA LEU A 39 -0.83 -12.06 -11.81
C LEU A 39 -1.94 -12.89 -12.44
N ARG A 40 -3.15 -12.86 -11.88
CA ARG A 40 -4.31 -13.61 -12.39
C ARG A 40 -4.83 -13.10 -13.73
N ARG A 41 -4.50 -11.86 -14.11
CA ARG A 41 -4.78 -11.33 -15.45
C ARG A 41 -3.77 -11.82 -16.48
N VAL A 42 -2.51 -12.00 -16.06
CA VAL A 42 -1.40 -12.44 -16.92
C VAL A 42 -1.38 -13.96 -17.08
N ILE A 43 -1.60 -14.67 -15.98
CA ILE A 43 -1.55 -16.12 -15.86
C ILE A 43 -2.86 -16.56 -15.21
N PRO A 44 -3.95 -16.72 -15.98
CA PRO A 44 -5.23 -17.17 -15.43
C PRO A 44 -5.10 -18.58 -14.86
N TRP A 45 -5.50 -18.79 -13.60
CA TRP A 45 -5.54 -20.11 -12.97
C TRP A 45 -6.90 -20.42 -12.37
N SER A 46 -7.19 -21.69 -12.25
CA SER A 46 -8.45 -22.20 -11.72
C SER A 46 -8.40 -22.29 -10.20
N THR A 47 -9.44 -21.76 -9.57
CA THR A 47 -9.79 -22.02 -8.16
C THR A 47 -11.03 -22.90 -8.05
N CYS A 48 -11.56 -23.38 -9.18
CA CYS A 48 -12.62 -24.37 -9.26
C CYS A 48 -12.04 -25.75 -9.59
N GLN A 49 -12.87 -26.79 -9.42
CA GLN A 49 -12.53 -28.18 -9.69
C GLN A 49 -13.07 -28.64 -11.06
N PRO A 50 -12.47 -29.69 -11.66
CA PRO A 50 -12.93 -30.25 -12.93
C PRO A 50 -14.29 -30.98 -12.79
N PRO A 51 -15.00 -31.23 -13.91
CA PRO A 51 -16.25 -32.00 -13.92
C PRO A 51 -16.11 -33.40 -13.32
N GLU A 52 -14.95 -34.03 -13.50
CA GLU A 52 -14.62 -35.36 -12.94
C GLU A 52 -14.76 -35.40 -11.40
N GLU A 53 -14.53 -34.27 -10.73
CA GLU A 53 -14.64 -34.15 -9.27
C GLU A 53 -16.00 -33.60 -8.81
N THR A 54 -16.72 -32.87 -9.67
CA THR A 54 -17.90 -32.07 -9.26
C THR A 54 -19.20 -32.47 -9.92
N GLY A 55 -19.15 -33.28 -10.98
CA GLY A 55 -20.29 -33.67 -11.81
C GLY A 55 -20.94 -32.52 -12.59
N LYS A 56 -20.33 -31.32 -12.62
CA LYS A 56 -20.93 -30.11 -13.21
C LYS A 56 -20.04 -29.56 -14.33
N HIS A 57 -20.64 -29.34 -15.50
CA HIS A 57 -19.98 -28.80 -16.69
C HIS A 57 -20.20 -27.30 -16.92
N ARG A 58 -20.79 -26.59 -15.94
CA ARG A 58 -21.14 -25.17 -16.09
C ARG A 58 -19.93 -24.25 -15.86
N PRO A 59 -19.75 -23.19 -16.67
CA PRO A 59 -18.69 -22.21 -16.46
C PRO A 59 -18.84 -21.52 -15.10
N CYS A 60 -17.73 -21.38 -14.38
CA CYS A 60 -17.71 -20.63 -13.14
C CYS A 60 -17.58 -19.12 -13.44
N PHE A 61 -17.92 -18.28 -12.45
CA PHE A 61 -17.82 -16.83 -12.59
C PHE A 61 -16.45 -16.33 -13.07
N ASN A 62 -15.37 -17.01 -12.66
CA ASN A 62 -14.01 -16.63 -13.07
C ASN A 62 -13.71 -16.93 -14.54
N VAL A 63 -14.42 -17.85 -15.19
CA VAL A 63 -14.31 -18.05 -16.65
C VAL A 63 -14.85 -16.82 -17.38
N HIS A 64 -16.01 -16.32 -16.96
CA HIS A 64 -16.61 -15.10 -17.52
C HIS A 64 -15.76 -13.85 -17.28
N LEU A 65 -14.98 -13.81 -16.20
CA LEU A 65 -14.03 -12.73 -15.91
C LEU A 65 -12.64 -12.93 -16.56
N HIS A 66 -12.44 -13.97 -17.38
CA HIS A 66 -11.14 -14.35 -17.96
C HIS A 66 -10.02 -14.58 -16.92
N LYS A 67 -10.39 -14.95 -15.70
CA LYS A 67 -9.49 -15.24 -14.56
C LYS A 67 -9.26 -16.73 -14.33
N CYS A 68 -9.94 -17.58 -15.11
CA CYS A 68 -9.87 -19.03 -15.02
C CYS A 68 -9.88 -19.62 -16.44
N PRO A 69 -8.98 -20.57 -16.76
CA PRO A 69 -8.93 -21.22 -18.08
C PRO A 69 -10.03 -22.27 -18.30
N GLY A 70 -10.99 -22.44 -17.37
CA GLY A 70 -12.15 -23.30 -17.58
C GLY A 70 -11.92 -24.79 -17.30
N VAL A 71 -11.21 -25.14 -16.22
CA VAL A 71 -11.10 -26.55 -15.81
C VAL A 71 -12.48 -27.16 -15.50
N CYS A 72 -13.42 -26.37 -14.96
CA CYS A 72 -14.78 -26.79 -14.63
C CYS A 72 -15.69 -27.03 -15.86
N THR A 73 -15.28 -26.59 -17.04
CA THR A 73 -15.99 -26.87 -18.31
C THR A 73 -15.23 -27.88 -19.16
N GLY A 74 -14.05 -28.34 -18.73
CA GLY A 74 -13.16 -29.15 -19.54
C GLY A 74 -12.46 -28.39 -20.67
N ALA A 75 -12.48 -27.05 -20.66
CA ALA A 75 -11.92 -26.22 -21.73
C ALA A 75 -10.37 -26.23 -21.79
N ILE A 76 -9.71 -26.78 -20.77
CA ILE A 76 -8.24 -26.92 -20.73
C ILE A 76 -7.84 -28.31 -20.24
N GLY A 77 -6.90 -28.93 -20.95
CA GLY A 77 -6.37 -30.24 -20.58
C GLY A 77 -5.37 -30.19 -19.42
N LYS A 78 -5.16 -31.34 -18.76
CA LYS A 78 -4.21 -31.49 -17.64
C LYS A 78 -2.78 -31.08 -18.00
N THR A 79 -2.33 -31.38 -19.22
CA THR A 79 -0.99 -31.09 -19.72
C THR A 79 -0.76 -29.59 -19.91
N GLU A 80 -1.75 -28.87 -20.44
CA GLU A 80 -1.70 -27.42 -20.63
C GLU A 80 -1.84 -26.67 -19.32
N TYR A 81 -2.74 -27.11 -18.44
CA TYR A 81 -2.88 -26.50 -17.11
C TYR A 81 -1.59 -26.63 -16.29
N ARG A 82 -0.85 -27.74 -16.42
CA ARG A 82 0.49 -27.88 -15.81
C ARG A 82 1.48 -26.80 -16.30
N LYS A 83 1.39 -26.33 -17.54
CA LYS A 83 2.24 -25.23 -18.03
C LYS A 83 1.91 -23.93 -17.29
N ILE A 84 0.64 -23.65 -17.05
CA ILE A 84 0.18 -22.50 -16.24
C ILE A 84 0.75 -22.58 -14.82
N VAL A 85 0.63 -23.74 -14.16
CA VAL A 85 1.17 -23.95 -12.81
C VAL A 85 2.69 -23.75 -12.76
N ARG A 86 3.43 -24.25 -13.76
CA ARG A 86 4.89 -24.03 -13.84
C ARG A 86 5.26 -22.55 -13.96
N ARG A 87 4.49 -21.76 -14.73
CA ARG A 87 4.72 -20.31 -14.82
C ARG A 87 4.47 -19.60 -13.50
N LEU A 88 3.45 -20.00 -12.75
CA LEU A 88 3.19 -19.49 -11.40
C LEU A 88 4.35 -19.83 -10.46
N VAL A 89 4.83 -21.08 -10.48
CA VAL A 89 6.00 -21.52 -9.70
C VAL A 89 7.22 -20.68 -10.04
N LEU A 90 7.57 -20.50 -11.32
CA LEU A 90 8.71 -19.67 -11.73
C LEU A 90 8.59 -18.22 -11.23
N PHE A 91 7.39 -17.64 -11.26
CA PHE A 91 7.14 -16.31 -10.73
C PHE A 91 7.42 -16.24 -9.23
N PHE A 92 6.87 -17.17 -8.45
CA PHE A 92 7.06 -17.22 -7.00
C PHE A 92 8.42 -17.79 -6.55
N GLU A 93 9.25 -18.31 -7.45
CA GLU A 93 10.67 -18.61 -7.19
C GLU A 93 11.58 -17.40 -7.42
N GLY A 94 11.03 -16.23 -7.77
CA GLY A 94 11.82 -15.05 -8.14
C GLY A 94 12.45 -15.14 -9.54
N LYS A 95 12.16 -16.20 -10.31
CA LYS A 95 12.68 -16.41 -11.68
C LYS A 95 11.87 -15.63 -12.72
N LYS A 96 11.42 -14.43 -12.36
CA LYS A 96 10.66 -13.52 -13.22
C LYS A 96 11.38 -13.19 -14.54
N PRO A 97 12.71 -12.93 -14.57
CA PRO A 97 13.42 -12.70 -15.84
C PRO A 97 13.36 -13.89 -16.80
N GLN A 98 13.42 -15.12 -16.26
CA GLN A 98 13.31 -16.35 -17.05
C GLN A 98 11.91 -16.50 -17.63
N LEU A 99 10.86 -16.24 -16.85
CA LEU A 99 9.48 -16.27 -17.30
C LEU A 99 9.23 -15.25 -18.43
N ILE A 100 9.71 -14.02 -18.28
CA ILE A 100 9.60 -12.97 -19.31
C ILE A 100 10.29 -13.41 -20.61
N ARG A 101 11.49 -13.99 -20.51
CA ARG A 101 12.22 -14.52 -21.68
C ARG A 101 11.41 -15.60 -22.40
N GLN A 102 10.79 -16.52 -21.68
CA GLN A 102 9.95 -17.58 -22.27
C GLN A 102 8.73 -16.99 -22.99
N LEU A 103 8.02 -16.05 -22.36
CA LEU A 103 6.86 -15.40 -22.97
C LEU A 103 7.23 -14.58 -24.22
N LYS A 104 8.39 -13.90 -24.22
CA LYS A 104 8.90 -13.19 -25.41
C LYS A 104 9.19 -14.15 -26.57
N VAL A 105 9.71 -15.36 -26.29
CA VAL A 105 9.93 -16.39 -27.33
C VAL A 105 8.61 -16.90 -27.88
N GLU A 106 7.65 -17.23 -27.01
CA GLU A 106 6.31 -17.67 -27.42
C GLU A 106 5.59 -16.60 -28.25
N MET A 107 5.70 -15.33 -27.86
CA MET A 107 5.13 -14.18 -28.58
C MET A 107 5.68 -14.08 -30.00
N ARG A 108 7.01 -14.18 -30.15
CA ARG A 108 7.66 -14.14 -31.48
C ARG A 108 7.25 -15.33 -32.35
N ARG A 109 7.10 -16.50 -31.74
CA ARG A 109 6.61 -17.71 -32.44
C ARG A 109 5.18 -17.53 -32.92
N ALA A 110 4.27 -17.06 -32.07
CA ALA A 110 2.88 -16.78 -32.43
C ALA A 110 2.80 -15.76 -33.58
N ALA A 111 3.61 -14.70 -33.53
CA ALA A 111 3.69 -13.73 -34.62
C ALA A 111 4.20 -14.35 -35.93
N LYS A 112 5.22 -15.23 -35.87
CA LYS A 112 5.74 -15.95 -37.05
C LYS A 112 4.69 -16.90 -37.67
N GLU A 113 3.88 -17.54 -36.82
CA GLU A 113 2.77 -18.41 -37.23
C GLU A 113 1.49 -17.63 -37.60
N GLN A 114 1.57 -16.29 -37.72
CA GLN A 114 0.45 -15.40 -38.05
C GLN A 114 -0.73 -15.42 -37.05
N ARG A 115 -0.49 -15.88 -35.82
CA ARG A 115 -1.44 -15.86 -34.71
C ARG A 115 -1.34 -14.53 -33.96
N PHE A 116 -1.85 -13.46 -34.58
CA PHE A 116 -1.67 -12.10 -34.07
C PHE A 116 -2.38 -11.81 -32.75
N GLU A 117 -3.56 -12.41 -32.51
CA GLU A 117 -4.29 -12.25 -31.25
C GLU A 117 -3.50 -12.85 -30.07
N ASP A 118 -2.97 -14.07 -30.25
CA ASP A 118 -2.11 -14.73 -29.27
C ASP A 118 -0.83 -13.92 -29.01
N ALA A 119 -0.21 -13.39 -30.06
CA ALA A 119 0.98 -12.56 -29.94
C ALA A 119 0.68 -11.26 -29.18
N ALA A 120 -0.46 -10.61 -29.44
CA ALA A 120 -0.89 -9.41 -28.72
C ALA A 120 -1.17 -9.70 -27.25
N ALA A 121 -1.83 -10.81 -26.93
CA ALA A 121 -2.07 -11.26 -25.56
C ALA A 121 -0.75 -11.52 -24.81
N LEU A 122 0.19 -12.23 -25.45
CA LEU A 122 1.52 -12.50 -24.89
C LEU A 122 2.34 -11.22 -24.68
N ARG A 123 2.26 -10.26 -25.60
CA ARG A 123 2.88 -8.93 -25.45
C ARG A 123 2.34 -8.19 -24.23
N ASN A 124 1.02 -8.15 -24.08
CA ASN A 124 0.37 -7.49 -22.94
C ASN A 124 0.73 -8.19 -21.62
N ASN A 125 0.86 -9.51 -21.62
CA ASN A 125 1.31 -10.30 -20.47
C ASN A 125 2.77 -9.99 -20.08
N VAL A 126 3.67 -9.89 -21.08
CA VAL A 126 5.06 -9.48 -20.86
C VAL A 126 5.12 -8.09 -20.23
N PHE A 127 4.40 -7.13 -20.80
CA PHE A 127 4.33 -5.77 -20.28
C PHE A 127 3.82 -5.76 -18.84
N ALA A 128 2.73 -6.45 -18.54
CA ALA A 128 2.19 -6.55 -17.19
C ALA A 128 3.19 -7.16 -16.20
N LEU A 129 3.92 -8.23 -16.56
CA LEU A 129 4.93 -8.86 -15.71
C LEU A 129 6.15 -7.96 -15.45
N GLU A 130 6.57 -7.17 -16.44
CA GLU A 130 7.65 -6.19 -16.29
C GLU A 130 7.26 -5.09 -15.27
N HIS A 131 5.98 -4.75 -15.20
CA HIS A 131 5.44 -3.70 -14.33
C HIS A 131 4.94 -4.19 -12.96
N ILE A 132 4.85 -5.51 -12.75
CA ILE A 132 4.61 -6.08 -11.42
C ILE A 132 5.88 -5.92 -10.59
N ARG A 133 5.80 -5.06 -9.55
CA ARG A 133 6.83 -4.92 -8.51
C ARG A 133 6.97 -6.25 -7.78
N ASP A 134 8.20 -6.68 -7.51
CA ASP A 134 8.48 -7.98 -6.91
C ASP A 134 7.71 -8.15 -5.59
N VAL A 135 6.97 -9.25 -5.47
CA VAL A 135 6.46 -9.69 -4.18
C VAL A 135 7.69 -10.13 -3.42
N SER A 136 8.16 -9.32 -2.47
CA SER A 136 9.32 -9.66 -1.65
C SER A 136 9.04 -10.95 -0.87
N ILE A 137 9.65 -12.03 -1.36
CA ILE A 137 9.83 -13.30 -0.68
C ILE A 137 11.07 -13.12 0.18
N ILE A 138 11.00 -13.54 1.44
CA ILE A 138 12.17 -13.59 2.32
C ILE A 138 13.19 -14.56 1.68
N THR A 139 14.35 -14.09 1.21
CA THR A 139 15.36 -14.95 0.59
C THR A 139 16.24 -15.59 1.65
N LYS A 140 17.01 -16.63 1.30
CA LYS A 140 17.92 -17.32 2.24
C LYS A 140 18.98 -16.38 2.84
N GLU A 141 19.36 -15.30 2.13
CA GLU A 141 20.25 -14.27 2.67
C GLU A 141 19.57 -13.40 3.75
N ASP A 142 18.23 -13.32 3.76
CA ASP A 142 17.45 -12.61 4.79
C ASP A 142 17.20 -13.47 6.06
N VAL A 143 17.62 -14.74 6.07
CA VAL A 143 17.31 -15.75 7.12
C VAL A 143 18.39 -15.82 8.21
N GLU A 144 19.51 -15.10 8.07
CA GLU A 144 20.52 -14.98 9.14
C GLU A 144 20.09 -14.10 10.32
N LEU A 145 18.81 -13.71 10.40
CA LEU A 145 18.27 -13.07 11.58
C LEU A 145 17.47 -14.09 12.42
N PRO A 146 17.91 -14.41 13.64
CA PRO A 146 17.28 -15.41 14.47
C PRO A 146 15.85 -14.96 14.81
N PHE A 147 14.91 -15.90 14.73
CA PHE A 147 13.54 -15.77 15.20
C PHE A 147 13.51 -15.58 16.72
N ALA A 148 13.87 -14.39 17.19
CA ALA A 148 13.66 -13.85 18.51
C ALA A 148 13.35 -12.37 18.32
N GLU A 149 12.07 -11.99 18.48
CA GLU A 149 11.60 -10.60 18.57
C GLU A 149 12.32 -9.55 17.70
N VAL A 150 12.42 -9.80 16.39
CA VAL A 150 12.80 -8.72 15.47
C VAL A 150 11.53 -7.93 15.16
N LYS A 151 11.24 -6.88 15.95
CA LYS A 151 10.58 -5.70 15.37
C LYS A 151 11.54 -5.23 14.27
N PRO A 152 11.16 -5.25 12.98
CA PRO A 152 12.07 -4.80 11.95
C PRO A 152 12.32 -3.31 12.19
N GLN A 153 13.50 -3.00 12.72
CA GLN A 153 13.99 -1.64 12.81
C GLN A 153 13.92 -1.08 11.38
N GLY A 154 12.96 -0.18 11.13
CA GLY A 154 12.83 0.50 9.84
C GLY A 154 11.58 0.18 9.01
N TYR A 155 10.70 -0.77 9.35
CA TYR A 155 9.45 -0.93 8.58
C TYR A 155 8.33 -0.01 9.12
N PHE A 156 7.83 0.92 8.30
CA PHE A 156 6.62 1.69 8.63
C PHE A 156 5.37 0.84 8.39
N ASP A 157 4.72 0.40 9.46
CA ASP A 157 3.41 -0.25 9.39
C ASP A 157 2.32 0.77 9.05
N LEU A 158 1.94 0.84 7.77
CA LEU A 158 0.88 1.74 7.29
C LEU A 158 -0.53 1.38 7.80
N ASN A 159 -0.70 0.25 8.49
CA ASN A 159 -1.93 -0.06 9.23
C ASN A 159 -1.90 0.54 10.65
N GLY A 160 -0.75 1.01 11.11
CA GLY A 160 -0.62 1.74 12.36
C GLY A 160 -1.28 3.12 12.30
N ARG A 161 -1.13 3.87 13.38
CA ARG A 161 -1.71 5.20 13.52
C ARG A 161 -1.03 6.20 12.58
N ILE A 162 -1.73 6.66 11.56
CA ILE A 162 -1.28 7.74 10.67
C ILE A 162 -2.04 9.01 11.05
N GLU A 163 -1.34 10.13 11.17
CA GLU A 163 -1.96 11.43 11.46
C GLU A 163 -1.75 12.40 10.32
N ALA A 164 -2.80 13.11 9.90
CA ALA A 164 -2.70 14.17 8.91
C ALA A 164 -3.15 15.51 9.49
N TYR A 165 -2.41 16.56 9.13
CA TYR A 165 -2.56 17.91 9.65
C TYR A 165 -2.80 18.92 8.51
N ASP A 166 -3.85 19.73 8.66
CA ASP A 166 -4.21 20.85 7.78
C ASP A 166 -4.35 22.13 8.62
N ILE A 167 -3.84 23.26 8.11
CA ILE A 167 -4.11 24.59 8.67
C ILE A 167 -5.12 25.30 7.80
N SER A 168 -6.22 25.73 8.43
CA SER A 168 -7.26 26.50 7.77
C SER A 168 -7.38 27.88 8.41
N ASN A 169 -7.24 28.92 7.58
CA ASN A 169 -7.43 30.30 7.98
C ASN A 169 -8.91 30.67 7.89
N ILE A 170 -9.51 31.07 9.01
CA ILE A 170 -10.86 31.63 9.01
C ILE A 170 -10.74 33.12 8.70
N SER A 171 -11.49 33.59 7.70
CA SER A 171 -11.54 35.00 7.31
C SER A 171 -11.83 35.88 8.52
N GLY A 172 -10.77 36.51 9.06
CA GLY A 172 -10.89 37.66 9.94
C GLY A 172 -10.23 37.64 11.32
N THR A 173 -9.51 36.59 11.78
CA THR A 173 -8.51 36.66 12.91
C THR A 173 -8.11 35.32 13.53
N SER A 174 -8.82 34.22 13.29
CA SER A 174 -8.57 32.93 13.97
C SER A 174 -8.20 31.81 13.00
N SER A 175 -6.96 31.35 13.05
CA SER A 175 -6.53 30.13 12.37
C SER A 175 -6.93 28.89 13.21
N VAL A 176 -7.26 27.80 12.52
CA VAL A 176 -7.59 26.51 13.15
C VAL A 176 -6.81 25.42 12.46
N ALA A 177 -6.17 24.56 13.24
CA ALA A 177 -5.57 23.34 12.73
C ALA A 177 -6.52 22.16 12.89
N SER A 178 -6.56 21.30 11.89
CA SER A 178 -7.34 20.07 11.89
C SER A 178 -6.39 18.89 11.87
N MET A 179 -6.62 17.94 12.78
CA MET A 179 -5.91 16.67 12.85
C MET A 179 -6.92 15.55 12.63
N VAL A 180 -6.63 14.70 11.66
CA VAL A 180 -7.35 13.46 11.40
C VAL A 180 -6.43 12.29 11.64
N VAL A 181 -7.03 11.16 12.02
CA VAL A 181 -6.30 9.94 12.37
C VAL A 181 -6.80 8.80 11.49
N PHE A 182 -5.88 8.00 10.96
CA PHE A 182 -6.17 6.76 10.28
C PHE A 182 -5.55 5.62 11.07
N GLU A 183 -6.32 4.54 11.24
CA GLU A 183 -5.88 3.28 11.85
C GLU A 183 -6.42 2.15 10.97
N GLU A 184 -5.62 1.11 10.76
CA GLU A 184 -5.94 -0.01 9.86
C GLU A 184 -6.39 0.43 8.46
N GLY A 185 -5.79 1.52 7.96
CA GLY A 185 -6.11 2.09 6.67
C GLY A 185 -7.44 2.84 6.59
N LYS A 186 -8.12 3.08 7.72
CA LYS A 186 -9.46 3.70 7.76
C LYS A 186 -9.50 4.94 8.65
N PRO A 187 -10.38 5.92 8.35
CA PRO A 187 -10.67 7.07 9.20
C PRO A 187 -11.09 6.70 10.64
N ALA A 188 -10.25 7.00 11.63
CA ALA A 188 -10.56 6.86 13.05
C ALA A 188 -11.20 8.15 13.60
N LYS A 189 -12.45 8.44 13.20
CA LYS A 189 -13.14 9.72 13.46
C LYS A 189 -13.21 10.13 14.93
N ALA A 190 -13.28 9.17 15.86
CA ALA A 190 -13.29 9.45 17.31
C ALA A 190 -12.00 10.13 17.81
N LEU A 191 -10.90 9.97 17.08
CA LEU A 191 -9.60 10.52 17.40
C LEU A 191 -9.31 11.85 16.71
N TYR A 192 -10.26 12.37 15.91
CA TYR A 192 -10.09 13.64 15.22
C TYR A 192 -10.05 14.78 16.23
N ARG A 193 -9.21 15.79 15.97
CA ARG A 193 -9.06 16.94 16.85
C ARG A 193 -8.98 18.23 16.04
N LYS A 194 -9.56 19.28 16.59
CA LYS A 194 -9.38 20.65 16.11
C LYS A 194 -8.60 21.43 17.16
N PHE A 195 -7.63 22.20 16.72
CA PHE A 195 -6.81 23.04 17.57
C PHE A 195 -7.04 24.49 17.18
N LYS A 196 -7.62 25.26 18.09
CA LYS A 196 -7.57 26.72 17.98
C LYS A 196 -6.13 27.18 18.23
N ILE A 197 -5.61 27.97 17.30
CA ILE A 197 -4.31 28.64 17.39
C ILE A 197 -4.40 29.72 18.47
N LYS A 198 -3.43 29.78 19.38
CA LYS A 198 -3.47 30.64 20.56
C LYS A 198 -2.40 31.72 20.55
N THR A 199 -1.20 31.40 20.07
CA THR A 199 -0.01 32.26 20.24
C THR A 199 0.42 32.94 18.94
N VAL A 200 -0.11 32.49 17.79
CA VAL A 200 0.22 33.07 16.49
C VAL A 200 -0.82 34.13 16.11
N THR A 201 -0.34 35.34 15.83
CA THR A 201 -1.15 36.46 15.35
C THR A 201 -1.03 36.59 13.83
N GLY A 202 -2.17 36.72 13.14
CA GLY A 202 -2.21 36.87 11.68
C GLY A 202 -2.15 35.54 10.92
N ALA A 203 -2.25 35.61 9.59
CA ALA A 203 -2.28 34.44 8.70
C ALA A 203 -0.86 33.90 8.47
N ASN A 204 -0.32 33.18 9.45
CA ASN A 204 0.96 32.48 9.34
C ASN A 204 0.79 30.98 9.57
N ASP A 205 0.62 30.24 8.48
CA ASP A 205 0.33 28.80 8.50
C ASP A 205 1.50 27.99 9.08
N PHE A 206 2.74 28.42 8.83
CA PHE A 206 3.95 27.77 9.35
C PHE A 206 3.99 27.82 10.88
N ALA A 207 3.91 29.03 11.44
CA ALA A 207 3.93 29.22 12.88
C ALA A 207 2.72 28.54 13.56
N SER A 208 1.56 28.55 12.90
CA SER A 208 0.35 27.88 13.38
C SER A 208 0.54 26.36 13.47
N MET A 209 1.17 25.75 12.46
CA MET A 209 1.50 24.32 12.47
C MET A 209 2.49 23.98 13.57
N GLU A 210 3.56 24.77 13.73
CA GLU A 210 4.54 24.57 14.81
C GLU A 210 3.90 24.63 16.20
N GLU A 211 3.06 25.64 16.49
CA GLU A 211 2.36 25.76 17.77
C GLU A 211 1.53 24.51 18.08
N VAL A 212 0.77 24.04 17.10
CA VAL A 212 -0.14 22.90 17.23
C VAL A 212 0.64 21.62 17.47
N LEU A 213 1.69 21.40 16.70
CA LEU A 213 2.51 20.20 16.83
C LEU A 213 3.27 20.17 18.15
N ARG A 214 3.81 21.30 18.62
CA ARG A 214 4.39 21.41 19.97
C ARG A 214 3.39 20.95 21.04
N ARG A 215 2.16 21.47 20.99
CA ARG A 215 1.09 21.11 21.94
C ARG A 215 0.64 19.65 21.82
N ARG A 216 0.54 19.14 20.60
CA ARG A 216 0.12 17.76 20.29
C ARG A 216 1.15 16.75 20.77
N LEU A 217 2.43 17.02 20.52
CA LEU A 217 3.53 16.12 20.79
C LEU A 217 4.00 16.18 22.25
N ALA A 218 3.77 17.29 22.95
CA ALA A 218 3.95 17.38 24.40
C ALA A 218 3.00 16.45 25.18
N ARG A 219 1.87 16.05 24.56
CA ARG A 219 0.89 15.12 25.17
C ARG A 219 1.20 13.64 24.90
N ARG A 220 2.32 13.34 24.23
CA ARG A 220 2.70 11.94 23.91
C ARG A 220 2.70 11.07 25.16
N GLY A 221 2.19 9.85 25.05
CA GLY A 221 2.09 8.90 26.16
C GLY A 221 0.89 9.11 27.11
N THR A 222 0.07 10.15 26.89
CA THR A 222 -1.21 10.30 27.58
C THR A 222 -2.34 9.60 26.81
N ARG A 223 -3.42 9.20 27.50
CA ARG A 223 -4.53 8.42 26.91
C ARG A 223 -5.08 9.08 25.63
N GLY A 224 -4.95 8.39 24.50
CA GLY A 224 -5.45 8.83 23.19
C GLY A 224 -4.50 9.75 22.40
N TRP A 225 -3.27 9.96 22.89
CA TRP A 225 -2.25 10.82 22.29
C TRP A 225 -0.96 10.09 21.92
N ASP A 226 -1.07 8.80 21.60
CA ASP A 226 0.03 7.97 21.13
C ASP A 226 0.71 8.56 19.90
N LEU A 227 2.01 8.30 19.72
CA LEU A 227 2.73 8.79 18.55
C LEU A 227 2.28 8.03 17.30
N PRO A 228 2.09 8.71 16.17
CA PRO A 228 1.80 8.05 14.92
C PRO A 228 3.04 7.38 14.33
N VAL A 229 2.81 6.41 13.44
CA VAL A 229 3.88 5.78 12.65
C VAL A 229 4.40 6.71 11.56
N ILE A 230 3.53 7.59 11.02
CA ILE A 230 3.83 8.59 10.00
C ILE A 230 2.92 9.80 10.24
N MET A 231 3.50 11.00 10.15
CA MET A 231 2.77 12.26 10.11
C MET A 231 2.69 12.80 8.68
N ILE A 232 1.52 13.28 8.30
CA ILE A 232 1.26 13.90 7.01
C ILE A 232 1.00 15.38 7.25
N ILE A 233 1.73 16.23 6.52
CA ILE A 233 1.60 17.67 6.59
C ILE A 233 1.04 18.17 5.26
N ASP A 234 -0.07 18.89 5.27
CA ASP A 234 -0.59 19.54 4.06
C ASP A 234 0.24 20.78 3.70
N GLY A 235 1.42 20.54 3.14
CA GLY A 235 2.29 21.59 2.64
C GLY A 235 3.62 21.10 2.07
N GLY A 236 4.35 22.04 1.47
CA GLY A 236 5.62 21.77 0.79
C GLY A 236 6.85 21.75 1.70
N GLU A 237 8.02 21.75 1.08
CA GLU A 237 9.35 21.63 1.72
C GLU A 237 9.57 22.62 2.88
N GLY A 238 9.08 23.87 2.73
CA GLY A 238 9.17 24.87 3.79
C GLY A 238 8.41 24.52 5.07
N GLN A 239 7.24 23.87 4.97
CA GLN A 239 6.47 23.46 6.15
C GLN A 239 7.12 22.24 6.82
N VAL A 240 7.51 21.24 6.02
CA VAL A 240 8.14 20.01 6.54
C VAL A 240 9.44 20.31 7.29
N SER A 241 10.29 21.18 6.75
CA SER A 241 11.57 21.56 7.39
C SER A 241 11.37 22.26 8.74
N ARG A 242 10.33 23.09 8.87
CA ARG A 242 9.99 23.79 10.11
C ARG A 242 9.46 22.85 11.17
N VAL A 243 8.59 21.92 10.78
CA VAL A 243 8.10 20.89 11.69
C VAL A 243 9.24 19.98 12.14
N GLN A 244 10.21 19.67 11.27
CA GLN A 244 11.36 18.83 11.65
C GLN A 244 12.13 19.43 12.83
N LYS A 245 12.33 20.76 12.86
CA LYS A 245 12.96 21.43 14.01
C LYS A 245 12.19 21.21 15.30
N VAL A 246 10.86 21.29 15.26
CA VAL A 246 10.00 21.02 16.43
C VAL A 246 10.16 19.57 16.91
N MET A 247 10.26 18.63 15.98
CA MET A 247 10.47 17.21 16.27
C MET A 247 11.82 16.98 16.95
N ASP A 248 12.88 17.59 16.41
CA ASP A 248 14.25 17.49 16.91
C ASP A 248 14.37 18.09 18.32
N GLU A 249 13.78 19.26 18.57
CA GLU A 249 13.74 19.91 19.89
C GLU A 249 13.01 19.05 20.94
N LEU A 250 11.99 18.30 20.54
CA LEU A 250 11.23 17.43 21.43
C LEU A 250 11.82 16.01 21.55
N GLY A 251 12.89 15.71 20.80
CA GLY A 251 13.53 14.40 20.74
C GLY A 251 12.64 13.31 20.12
N ILE A 252 11.78 13.66 19.16
CA ILE A 252 10.81 12.74 18.55
C ILE A 252 11.25 12.39 17.13
N GLN A 253 11.33 11.09 16.82
CA GLN A 253 11.81 10.58 15.54
C GLN A 253 10.68 10.04 14.64
N VAL A 254 9.49 10.63 14.73
CA VAL A 254 8.38 10.21 13.86
C VAL A 254 8.61 10.76 12.44
N PRO A 255 8.49 9.92 11.39
CA PRO A 255 8.69 10.34 10.01
C PRO A 255 7.56 11.24 9.52
N MET A 256 7.90 12.11 8.58
CA MET A 256 6.94 13.06 8.01
C MET A 256 6.90 12.97 6.49
N ILE A 257 5.69 13.12 5.95
CA ILE A 257 5.42 13.25 4.52
C ILE A 257 4.62 14.53 4.31
N GLY A 258 5.25 15.52 3.68
CA GLY A 258 4.55 16.69 3.14
C GLY A 258 3.85 16.35 1.82
N ILE A 259 2.68 16.92 1.59
CA ILE A 259 2.00 16.85 0.30
C ILE A 259 1.89 18.25 -0.28
N ALA A 260 2.66 18.53 -1.32
CA ALA A 260 2.64 19.81 -2.04
C ALA A 260 1.72 19.74 -3.26
N LYS A 261 0.97 20.82 -3.52
CA LYS A 261 0.23 21.00 -4.78
C LYS A 261 1.23 21.21 -5.92
N GLY A 262 1.20 20.36 -6.94
CA GLY A 262 2.06 20.52 -8.12
C GLY A 262 1.69 21.76 -8.94
N PHE A 263 2.65 22.27 -9.72
CA PHE A 263 2.51 23.46 -10.59
C PHE A 263 1.27 23.41 -11.50
N ASP A 264 0.87 22.21 -11.94
CA ASP A 264 -0.24 22.02 -12.90
C ASP A 264 -1.57 21.60 -12.24
N ARG A 265 -1.72 21.77 -10.91
CA ARG A 265 -2.91 21.44 -10.09
C ARG A 265 -3.47 20.00 -10.21
N LYS A 266 -2.89 19.13 -11.05
CA LYS A 266 -3.35 17.76 -11.35
C LYS A 266 -2.52 16.64 -10.70
N GLN A 267 -1.35 16.94 -10.15
CA GLN A 267 -0.50 15.94 -9.50
C GLN A 267 0.05 16.44 -8.17
N ASP A 268 -0.28 15.73 -7.09
CA ASP A 268 0.30 15.93 -5.76
C ASP A 268 1.74 15.43 -5.73
N ARG A 269 2.65 16.27 -5.23
CA ARG A 269 4.07 15.90 -5.02
C ARG A 269 4.30 15.60 -3.55
N LEU A 270 4.74 14.37 -3.27
CA LEU A 270 5.17 13.99 -1.92
C LEU A 270 6.56 14.58 -1.64
N VAL A 271 6.71 15.15 -0.44
CA VAL A 271 7.92 15.76 0.10
C VAL A 271 8.31 14.99 1.35
N TYR A 272 9.49 14.40 1.35
CA TYR A 272 10.01 13.63 2.48
C TYR A 272 11.53 13.47 2.29
N ASP A 273 12.21 13.02 3.34
CA ASP A 273 13.64 12.69 3.25
C ASP A 273 13.85 11.47 2.35
N ARG A 274 14.41 11.72 1.16
CA ARG A 274 14.72 10.67 0.17
C ARG A 274 15.95 9.85 0.53
N GLY A 275 16.79 10.32 1.45
CA GLY A 275 17.90 9.54 2.01
C GLY A 275 17.41 8.39 2.88
N ASN A 276 16.21 8.51 3.45
CA ASN A 276 15.55 7.44 4.17
C ASN A 276 14.84 6.48 3.20
N VAL A 277 15.52 5.37 2.88
CA VAL A 277 15.04 4.32 1.96
C VAL A 277 13.68 3.75 2.38
N GLU A 278 13.44 3.62 3.68
CA GLU A 278 12.20 3.06 4.22
C GLU A 278 11.04 4.05 4.13
N LEU A 279 11.29 5.33 4.40
CA LEU A 279 10.31 6.39 4.21
C LEU A 279 9.98 6.57 2.73
N HIS A 280 10.98 6.45 1.85
CA HIS A 280 10.76 6.41 0.41
C HIS A 280 9.87 5.24 0.01
N ARG A 281 10.13 4.03 0.51
CA ARG A 281 9.30 2.86 0.24
C ARG A 281 7.88 3.03 0.77
N ALA A 282 7.71 3.60 1.97
CA ALA A 282 6.42 3.93 2.56
C ALA A 282 5.67 4.96 1.72
N ALA A 283 6.32 6.08 1.34
CA ALA A 283 5.80 7.12 0.45
C ALA A 283 5.26 6.53 -0.86
N MET A 284 6.00 5.62 -1.49
CA MET A 284 5.63 5.01 -2.76
C MET A 284 4.52 3.96 -2.65
N ARG A 285 4.38 3.27 -1.50
CA ARG A 285 3.33 2.26 -1.25
C ARG A 285 2.04 2.87 -0.71
N GLY A 286 2.18 3.91 0.11
CA GLY A 286 1.10 4.56 0.84
C GLY A 286 0.54 5.81 0.17
N LYS A 287 0.95 6.13 -1.07
CA LYS A 287 0.52 7.35 -1.77
C LYS A 287 -1.00 7.59 -1.68
N GLU A 288 -1.80 6.55 -1.97
CA GLU A 288 -3.27 6.63 -1.94
C GLU A 288 -3.80 6.95 -0.54
N ILE A 289 -3.31 6.28 0.51
CA ILE A 289 -3.75 6.52 1.89
C ILE A 289 -3.30 7.90 2.38
N PHE A 290 -2.12 8.37 1.98
CA PHE A 290 -1.64 9.70 2.34
C PHE A 290 -2.46 10.81 1.69
N GLN A 291 -2.82 10.64 0.42
CA GLN A 291 -3.75 11.54 -0.28
C GLN A 291 -5.13 11.52 0.38
N CYS A 292 -5.68 10.34 0.67
CA CYS A 292 -6.97 10.23 1.37
C CYS A 292 -6.94 10.90 2.75
N ALA A 293 -5.87 10.73 3.52
CA ALA A 293 -5.72 11.32 4.83
C ALA A 293 -5.61 12.86 4.77
N ARG A 294 -4.89 13.40 3.78
CA ARG A 294 -4.85 14.85 3.52
C ARG A 294 -6.23 15.37 3.12
N ASP A 295 -6.88 14.74 2.15
CA ASP A 295 -8.18 15.18 1.65
C ASP A 295 -9.23 15.15 2.77
N GLU A 296 -9.15 14.17 3.66
CA GLU A 296 -9.98 14.07 4.86
C GLU A 296 -9.64 15.14 5.90
N ALA A 297 -8.36 15.48 6.09
CA ALA A 297 -7.94 16.60 6.95
C ALA A 297 -8.50 17.93 6.44
N HIS A 298 -8.36 18.16 5.13
CA HIS A 298 -8.91 19.32 4.46
C HIS A 298 -10.44 19.38 4.57
N ARG A 299 -11.14 18.26 4.31
CA ARG A 299 -12.60 18.15 4.47
C ARG A 299 -13.03 18.44 5.91
N PHE A 300 -12.31 17.90 6.89
CA PHE A 300 -12.61 18.10 8.30
C PHE A 300 -12.40 19.56 8.73
N ALA A 301 -11.40 20.23 8.16
CA ALA A 301 -11.17 21.65 8.35
C ALA A 301 -12.31 22.50 7.74
N VAL A 302 -12.66 22.27 6.47
CA VAL A 302 -13.74 22.97 5.76
C VAL A 302 -15.11 22.79 6.42
N SER A 303 -15.41 21.59 6.95
CA SER A 303 -16.67 21.31 7.65
C SER A 303 -16.92 22.23 8.85
N TYR A 304 -15.86 22.76 9.47
CA TYR A 304 -15.95 23.72 10.56
C TYR A 304 -16.58 25.05 10.14
N HIS A 305 -16.28 25.51 8.92
CA HIS A 305 -16.80 26.76 8.38
C HIS A 305 -18.32 26.71 8.15
N ARG A 306 -18.87 25.54 7.76
CA ARG A 306 -20.32 25.35 7.63
C ARG A 306 -21.04 25.44 8.98
N VAL A 307 -20.50 24.80 10.02
CA VAL A 307 -21.09 24.83 11.36
C VAL A 307 -21.05 26.23 11.97
N LEU A 308 -19.96 26.98 11.80
CA LEU A 308 -19.87 28.37 12.26
C LEU A 308 -20.79 29.33 11.50
N ARG A 309 -21.01 29.15 10.19
CA ARG A 309 -22.01 29.92 9.43
C ARG A 309 -23.44 29.64 9.92
N SER A 310 -23.77 28.39 10.22
CA SER A 310 -25.10 28.05 10.77
C SER A 310 -25.34 28.62 12.17
N LYS A 311 -24.32 28.66 13.04
CA LYS A 311 -24.44 29.28 14.37
C LYS A 311 -24.51 30.81 14.34
N ARG A 312 -23.92 31.46 13.33
CA ARG A 312 -23.98 32.92 13.17
C ARG A 312 -25.29 33.40 12.51
N MET A 313 -26.01 32.51 11.84
CA MET A 313 -27.36 32.78 11.28
C MET A 313 -28.51 32.29 12.18
N GLY A 314 -28.22 31.73 13.36
CA GLY A 314 -29.21 31.24 14.34
C GLY A 314 -29.21 32.02 15.65
N LEU A 315 -28.67 33.24 15.67
CA LEU A 315 -28.86 34.23 16.73
C LEU A 315 -29.74 35.34 16.15
N GLY A 316 -31.05 35.08 16.18
CA GLY A 316 -32.15 35.99 15.95
C GLY A 316 -33.31 35.48 16.79
#